data_AF-A0A2G2EIS9-F1
#
_entry.id   AF-A0A2G2EIS9-F1
#
_cell.length_a   1.000
_cell.length_b   1.000
_cell.length_c   1.000
_cell.angle_alpha   90.00
_cell.angle_beta   90.00
_cell.angle_gamma   90.00
#
_symmetry.space_group_name_H-M   'P 1'
#
loop_
_entity.id
_entity.type
_entity.pdbx_description
1 polymer ?
#
loop_
_entity_poly.entity_id
_entity_poly.type
_entity_poly.pdbx_seq_one_letter_code
_entity_poly.pdbx_strand_id
1 'polypeptide(L)' 'MYITNAVNDILSIEGENIQSGMKHLIFDVLGRKVQTGSLHKDLAIDVSQLESGSYPIRLESIHSEAIFFVKK' A
#
# COMPACT_ATOMS: atom_id res chain seq x y z
N MET A 1 -5.94 -1.03 12.15
CA MET A 1 -5.54 -0.69 10.76
C MET A 1 -5.95 -1.86 9.90
N TYR A 2 -6.78 -1.62 8.90
CA TYR A 2 -7.28 -2.64 7.97
C TYR A 2 -7.23 -2.06 6.58
N ILE A 3 -6.79 -2.86 5.62
CA ILE A 3 -6.66 -2.45 4.23
C ILE A 3 -7.51 -3.43 3.45
N THR A 4 -8.42 -2.86 2.67
CA THR A 4 -9.35 -3.62 1.86
C THR A 4 -8.63 -4.23 0.66
N ASN A 5 -9.17 -5.30 0.11
CA ASN A 5 -8.72 -5.82 -1.19
C ASN A 5 -8.78 -4.70 -2.24
N ALA A 6 -7.96 -4.82 -3.29
CA ALA A 6 -8.03 -3.86 -4.39
C ALA A 6 -9.41 -3.96 -5.06
N VAL A 7 -10.09 -2.83 -5.23
CA VAL A 7 -11.34 -2.73 -5.98
C VAL A 7 -11.05 -1.87 -7.20
N ASN A 8 -11.24 -2.41 -8.41
CA ASN A 8 -10.89 -1.75 -9.67
C ASN A 8 -9.43 -1.24 -9.67
N ASP A 9 -8.50 -2.07 -9.21
CA ASP A 9 -7.07 -1.76 -9.09
C ASP A 9 -6.71 -0.63 -8.10
N ILE A 10 -7.64 -0.21 -7.25
CA ILE A 10 -7.39 0.78 -6.21
C ILE A 10 -7.41 0.11 -4.83
N LEU A 11 -6.32 0.30 -4.09
CA LEU A 11 -6.21 -0.08 -2.67
C LEU A 11 -6.54 1.11 -1.79
N SER A 12 -7.64 1.05 -1.06
CA SER A 12 -7.96 2.02 -0.02
C SER A 12 -7.33 1.61 1.31
N ILE A 13 -6.65 2.56 1.95
CA ILE A 13 -5.93 2.33 3.21
C ILE A 13 -6.64 3.07 4.34
N GLU A 14 -7.02 2.35 5.38
CA GLU A 14 -7.67 2.92 6.56
C GLU A 14 -6.93 2.58 7.85
N GLY A 15 -6.69 3.60 8.69
CA GLY A 15 -6.12 3.43 10.02
C GLY A 15 -5.91 4.75 10.76
N GLU A 16 -5.98 4.70 12.10
CA GLU A 16 -5.91 5.89 12.97
C GLU A 16 -4.62 6.71 12.83
N ASN A 17 -3.56 6.13 12.29
CA ASN A 17 -2.27 6.79 12.08
C ASN A 17 -1.85 6.87 10.60
N ILE A 18 -2.78 6.63 9.67
CA ILE A 18 -2.52 6.76 8.23
C ILE A 18 -2.87 8.18 7.78
N GLN A 19 -1.93 8.83 7.11
CA GLN A 19 -2.07 10.23 6.68
C GLN A 19 -1.57 10.42 5.25
N SER A 20 -2.10 11.44 4.59
CA SER A 20 -1.58 11.90 3.29
C SER A 20 -0.08 12.24 3.43
N GLY A 21 0.71 11.88 2.42
CA GLY A 21 2.15 12.13 2.40
C GLY A 21 3.00 11.00 2.99
N MET A 22 2.41 9.98 3.64
CA MET A 22 3.13 8.76 3.98
C MET A 22 3.66 8.07 2.72
N LYS A 23 4.87 7.53 2.78
CA LYS A 23 5.46 6.79 1.68
C LYS A 23 4.96 5.35 1.71
N HIS A 24 4.61 4.80 0.55
CA HIS A 24 4.31 3.38 0.40
C HIS A 24 5.39 2.69 -0.42
N LEU A 25 5.66 1.43 -0.07
CA LEU A 25 6.60 0.52 -0.74
C LEU A 25 5.87 -0.81 -0.92
N ILE A 26 5.74 -1.27 -2.16
CA ILE A 26 5.13 -2.56 -2.50
C ILE A 26 6.24 -3.51 -2.94
N PHE A 27 6.21 -4.72 -2.38
CA PHE A 27 7.17 -5.78 -2.68
C PHE A 27 6.47 -6.96 -3.33
N ASP A 28 7.20 -7.74 -4.14
CA ASP A 28 6.74 -9.05 -4.59
C ASP A 28 7.01 -10.14 -3.53
N VAL A 29 6.59 -11.38 -3.81
CA VAL A 29 6.79 -12.55 -2.93
C VAL A 29 8.26 -12.92 -2.73
N LEU A 30 9.16 -12.43 -3.58
CA LEU A 30 10.61 -12.62 -3.45
C LEU A 30 11.27 -11.47 -2.65
N GLY A 31 10.48 -10.52 -2.16
CA GLY A 31 10.96 -9.37 -1.40
C GLY A 31 11.54 -8.24 -2.27
N ARG A 32 11.33 -8.26 -3.58
CA ARG A 32 11.80 -7.20 -4.48
C ARG A 32 10.79 -6.07 -4.53
N LYS A 33 11.25 -4.83 -4.41
CA LYS A 33 10.38 -3.65 -4.51
C LYS A 33 9.88 -3.49 -5.94
N VAL A 34 8.57 -3.57 -6.14
CA VAL A 34 7.91 -3.45 -7.45
C VAL A 34 7.25 -2.09 -7.67
N GLN A 35 6.85 -1.41 -6.59
CA GLN A 35 6.25 -0.07 -6.67
C GLN A 35 6.55 0.76 -5.43
N THR A 36 6.60 2.07 -5.57
CA THR A 36 6.68 3.01 -4.45
C THR A 36 6.04 4.35 -4.84
N GLY A 37 5.54 5.06 -3.85
CA GLY A 37 4.97 6.39 -4.02
C GLY A 37 4.59 6.98 -2.68
N SER A 38 3.73 7.98 -2.71
CA SER A 38 3.18 8.61 -1.51
C SER A 38 1.66 8.46 -1.51
N LEU A 39 1.06 8.33 -0.33
CA LEU A 39 -0.38 8.36 -0.18
C LEU A 39 -0.89 9.77 -0.49
N HIS A 40 -1.86 9.84 -1.40
CA HIS A 40 -2.60 11.07 -1.69
C HIS A 40 -3.68 11.31 -0.62
N LYS A 41 -4.42 12.43 -0.73
CA LYS A 41 -5.45 12.83 0.24
C LYS A 41 -6.52 11.75 0.49
N ASP A 42 -6.81 10.95 -0.52
CA ASP A 42 -7.84 9.90 -0.46
C ASP A 42 -7.32 8.58 0.14
N LEU A 43 -6.06 8.57 0.62
CA LEU A 43 -5.39 7.41 1.22
C LEU A 43 -5.46 6.14 0.35
N ALA A 44 -5.39 6.35 -0.97
CA ALA A 44 -5.49 5.29 -1.96
C ALA A 44 -4.15 5.04 -2.68
N ILE A 45 -3.93 3.80 -3.11
CA ILE A 45 -2.82 3.38 -3.96
C ILE A 45 -3.37 2.74 -5.24
N ASP A 46 -2.98 3.27 -6.40
CA ASP A 46 -3.22 2.66 -7.69
C ASP A 46 -2.24 1.51 -7.91
N VAL A 47 -2.75 0.29 -8.05
CA VAL A 47 -1.98 -0.92 -8.34
C VAL A 47 -2.29 -1.50 -9.71
N SER A 48 -2.86 -0.72 -10.63
CA SER A 48 -3.24 -1.15 -11.98
C SER A 48 -2.09 -1.79 -12.76
N GLN A 49 -0.86 -1.35 -12.50
CA GLN A 49 0.36 -1.87 -13.15
C GLN A 49 0.90 -3.17 -12.54
N LEU A 50 0.36 -3.62 -11.40
CA LEU A 50 0.79 -4.87 -10.78
C LEU A 50 0.04 -6.07 -11.37
N GLU A 51 0.69 -7.23 -11.41
CA GLU A 51 0.00 -8.48 -11.76
C GLU A 51 -0.97 -8.90 -10.63
N SER A 52 -1.89 -9.81 -10.91
CA SER A 52 -2.75 -10.39 -9.87
C SER A 52 -1.92 -11.23 -8.90
N GLY A 53 -2.09 -11.04 -7.59
CA GLY A 53 -1.24 -11.69 -6.60
C GLY A 53 -1.34 -11.10 -5.20
N SER A 54 -0.53 -11.66 -4.28
CA SER A 54 -0.41 -11.18 -2.91
C SER A 54 0.87 -10.37 -2.74
N TYR A 55 0.73 -9.14 -2.25
CA TYR A 55 1.82 -8.18 -2.15
C TYR A 55 2.00 -7.69 -0.72
N PRO A 56 3.19 -7.86 -0.11
CA PRO A 56 3.59 -7.09 1.05
C PRO A 56 3.68 -5.60 0.70
N ILE A 57 3.04 -4.77 1.49
CA ILE A 57 3.14 -3.32 1.41
C ILE A 57 3.61 -2.79 2.75
N ARG A 58 4.58 -1.90 2.70
CA ARG A 58 5.12 -1.15 3.82
C ARG A 58 4.76 0.32 3.68
N LEU A 59 4.13 0.87 4.71
CA LEU A 59 3.88 2.30 4.84
C LEU A 59 4.91 2.89 5.80
N GLU A 60 5.57 3.95 5.38
CA GLU A 60 6.58 4.66 6.15
C GLU A 60 6.17 6.11 6.33
N SER A 61 6.32 6.60 7.55
CA SER A 61 6.34 8.02 7.89
C SER A 61 7.53 8.30 8.81
N ILE A 62 7.76 9.58 9.13
CA ILE A 62 8.81 9.98 10.07
C ILE A 62 8.59 9.38 11.48
N HIS A 63 7.36 8.98 11.81
CA HIS A 63 6.97 8.57 13.17
C HIS A 63 6.38 7.16 13.28
N SER A 64 6.15 6.47 12.15
CA SER A 64 5.41 5.21 12.14
C SER A 64 5.73 4.37 10.90
N GLU A 65 5.78 3.06 11.10
CA GLU A 65 5.87 2.06 10.05
C GLU A 65 4.76 1.01 10.24
N ALA A 66 4.16 0.56 9.14
CA ALA A 66 3.22 -0.56 9.12
C ALA A 66 3.50 -1.47 7.92
N ILE A 67 3.42 -2.79 8.11
CA ILE A 67 3.54 -3.80 7.04
C ILE A 67 2.25 -4.61 6.97
N PHE A 68 1.76 -4.86 5.77
CA PHE A 68 0.52 -5.60 5.52
C PHE A 68 0.59 -6.34 4.19
N PHE A 69 -0.32 -7.31 4.01
CA PHE A 69 -0.43 -8.09 2.79
C PHE A 69 -1.78 -7.79 2.14
N VAL A 70 -1.76 -7.44 0.87
CA VAL A 70 -2.98 -7.20 0.08
C VAL A 70 -3.04 -8.19 -1.07
N LYS A 71 -4.26 -8.54 -1.47
CA LYS A 71 -4.51 -9.30 -2.69
C LYS A 71 -5.06 -8.36 -3.76
N LYS A 72 -4.41 -8.39 -4.92
CA LYS A 72 -4.94 -7.81 -6.16
C LYS A 72 -5.74 -8.87 -6.91
#